data_AF-A0A2K6U7I2-F1
#
_entry.id   AF-A0A2K6U7I2-F1
#
_cell.length_a   1.000
_cell.length_b   1.000
_cell.length_c   1.000
_cell.angle_alpha   90.00
_cell.angle_beta   90.00
_cell.angle_gamma   90.00
#
_symmetry.space_group_name_H-M   'P 1'
#
loop_
_entity.id
_entity.type
_entity.pdbx_description
1 polymer ?
#
loop_
_entity_poly.entity_id
_entity_poly.type
_entity_poly.pdbx_seq_one_letter_code
_entity_poly.pdbx_strand_id
1 'polypeptide(L)'
;MSIVRSSIYAKQIVGKVIGTKMQKTAKVRVTKIVLDPYLLKYYKRKTYFAPMPFSTSPVPRTKHVKHELAEIIFKVGKVRDPVTGKPCAGTSPLSLETNQLSKNLEELSVSSAQ
;
A
#
# COMPACT_ATOMS: atom_id res chain seq x y z
N MET A 1 -30.05 -6.76 8.68
CA MET A 1 -28.73 -6.57 8.05
C MET A 1 -28.93 -5.96 6.68
N SER A 2 -28.75 -4.64 6.52
CA SER A 2 -28.97 -3.97 5.22
C SER A 2 -27.82 -4.28 4.26
N ILE A 3 -28.15 -4.84 3.08
CA ILE A 3 -27.14 -5.14 2.05
C ILE A 3 -26.83 -3.83 1.34
N VAL A 4 -25.75 -3.17 1.73
CA VAL A 4 -25.22 -2.00 1.00
C VAL A 4 -24.66 -2.50 -0.33
N ARG A 5 -25.48 -2.42 -1.39
CA ARG A 5 -25.10 -2.84 -2.74
C ARG A 5 -24.48 -1.66 -3.48
N SER A 6 -23.20 -1.75 -3.82
CA SER A 6 -22.61 -0.90 -4.85
C SER A 6 -22.88 -1.51 -6.24
N SER A 7 -23.21 -0.67 -7.22
CA SER A 7 -23.43 -1.10 -8.62
C SER A 7 -22.13 -1.30 -9.41
N ILE A 8 -20.98 -1.23 -8.73
CA ILE A 8 -19.66 -1.24 -9.34
C ILE A 8 -19.18 -2.69 -9.48
N TYR A 9 -18.78 -3.08 -10.68
CA TYR A 9 -18.23 -4.42 -10.94
C TYR A 9 -17.02 -4.75 -10.06
N ALA A 10 -16.09 -3.81 -9.92
CA ALA A 10 -14.91 -3.95 -9.10
C ALA A 10 -15.26 -3.63 -7.63
N LYS A 11 -15.52 -4.66 -6.82
CA LYS A 11 -15.85 -4.48 -5.39
C LYS A 11 -14.61 -4.23 -4.54
N GLN A 12 -13.59 -5.07 -4.72
CA GLN A 12 -12.29 -4.94 -4.07
C GLN A 12 -11.19 -4.91 -5.12
N ILE A 13 -10.22 -4.02 -4.95
CA ILE A 13 -9.10 -3.83 -5.86
C ILE A 13 -7.82 -3.58 -5.07
N VAL A 14 -6.73 -4.19 -5.53
CA VAL A 14 -5.38 -3.91 -5.05
C VAL A 14 -4.62 -3.21 -6.17
N GLY A 15 -3.88 -2.16 -5.84
CA GLY A 15 -3.14 -1.40 -6.83
C GLY A 15 -2.06 -0.51 -6.23
N LYS A 16 -1.22 0.03 -7.11
CA LYS A 16 -0.12 0.93 -6.75
C LYS A 16 -0.57 2.37 -6.85
N VAL A 17 -0.33 3.16 -5.80
CA VAL A 17 -0.53 4.61 -5.85
C VAL A 17 0.49 5.22 -6.81
N ILE A 18 0.02 5.95 -7.83
CA ILE A 18 0.86 6.68 -8.78
C ILE A 18 1.06 8.13 -8.32
N GLY A 19 0.00 8.78 -7.86
CA GLY A 19 0.06 10.20 -7.58
C GLY A 19 -1.04 10.67 -6.66
N THR A 20 -0.69 11.67 -5.84
CA THR A 20 -1.53 12.31 -4.83
C THR A 20 -1.58 13.82 -5.04
N LYS A 21 -1.34 14.29 -6.27
CA LYS A 21 -1.36 15.73 -6.60
C LYS A 21 -2.74 16.37 -6.36
N MET A 22 -3.81 15.58 -6.41
CA MET A 22 -5.17 16.04 -6.14
C MET A 22 -5.42 16.09 -4.64
N GLN A 23 -6.08 17.15 -4.16
CA GLN A 23 -6.45 17.25 -2.76
C GLN A 23 -7.33 16.06 -2.35
N LYS A 24 -6.97 15.42 -1.23
CA LYS A 24 -7.74 14.33 -0.62
C LYS A 24 -8.08 13.16 -1.57
N THR A 25 -7.30 12.94 -2.63
CA THR A 25 -7.56 11.88 -3.62
C THR A 25 -6.25 11.25 -4.10
N ALA A 26 -6.20 9.93 -4.11
CA ALA A 26 -5.12 9.13 -4.67
C ALA A 26 -5.51 8.58 -6.05
N LYS A 27 -4.59 8.70 -7.01
CA LYS A 27 -4.63 8.00 -8.29
C LYS A 27 -3.95 6.66 -8.15
N VAL A 28 -4.70 5.58 -8.28
CA VAL A 28 -4.25 4.20 -8.10
C VAL A 28 -4.24 3.47 -9.45
N ARG A 29 -3.13 2.80 -9.78
CA ARG A 29 -3.02 1.92 -10.94
C ARG A 29 -3.18 0.47 -10.50
N VAL A 30 -4.19 -0.17 -11.06
CA VAL A 30 -4.48 -1.58 -10.90
C VAL A 30 -4.00 -2.32 -12.14
N THR A 31 -3.18 -3.33 -11.93
CA THR A 31 -2.72 -4.28 -12.94
C THR A 31 -3.70 -5.44 -12.99
N LYS A 32 -4.19 -5.77 -14.19
CA LYS A 32 -5.06 -6.93 -14.41
C LYS A 32 -4.38 -7.87 -15.38
N ILE A 33 -4.54 -9.16 -15.15
CA ILE A 33 -4.09 -10.21 -16.05
C ILE A 33 -5.23 -10.44 -17.04
N VAL A 34 -5.05 -10.01 -18.30
CA VAL A 34 -6.01 -10.25 -19.39
C VAL A 34 -5.25 -10.83 -20.56
N LEU A 35 -5.76 -11.95 -21.09
CA LEU A 35 -5.16 -12.68 -22.19
C LEU A 35 -5.38 -11.94 -23.50
N ASP A 36 -4.30 -11.80 -24.27
CA ASP A 36 -4.37 -11.52 -25.69
C ASP A 36 -4.65 -12.81 -26.47
N PRO A 37 -5.77 -12.90 -27.20
CA PRO A 37 -6.12 -14.12 -27.93
C PRO A 37 -5.18 -14.44 -29.10
N TYR A 38 -4.46 -13.45 -29.64
CA TYR A 38 -3.54 -13.65 -30.77
C TYR A 38 -2.14 -14.05 -30.29
N LEU A 39 -1.60 -13.32 -29.31
CA LEU A 39 -0.24 -13.53 -28.81
C LEU A 39 -0.14 -14.56 -27.69
N LEU A 40 -1.27 -15.00 -27.12
CA LEU A 40 -1.35 -15.84 -25.93
C LEU A 40 -0.53 -15.28 -24.75
N LYS A 41 -0.50 -13.95 -24.62
CA LYS A 41 0.28 -13.22 -23.61
C LYS A 41 -0.62 -12.32 -22.77
N TYR A 42 -0.28 -12.15 -21.49
CA TYR A 42 -1.09 -11.36 -20.57
C TYR A 42 -0.65 -9.90 -20.47
N TYR A 43 -1.55 -8.96 -20.72
CA TYR A 43 -1.32 -7.54 -20.47
C TYR A 43 -2.62 -6.78 -20.17
N LYS A 44 -2.64 -5.98 -19.08
CA LYS A 44 -3.61 -4.87 -18.89
C LYS A 44 -3.28 -4.00 -17.69
N ARG A 45 -3.64 -2.72 -17.78
CA ARG A 45 -3.64 -1.77 -16.65
C ARG A 45 -4.88 -0.88 -16.68
N LYS A 46 -5.40 -0.51 -15.52
CA LYS A 46 -6.50 0.45 -15.36
C LYS A 46 -6.23 1.39 -14.19
N THR A 47 -6.59 2.66 -14.32
CA THR A 47 -6.47 3.65 -13.24
C THR A 47 -7.81 3.85 -12.54
N TYR A 48 -7.77 3.98 -11.23
CA TYR A 48 -8.90 4.29 -10.36
C TYR A 48 -8.54 5.48 -9.48
N PHE A 49 -9.57 6.14 -8.97
CA PHE A 49 -9.42 7.22 -7.99
C PHE A 49 -10.08 6.79 -6.70
N ALA A 50 -9.39 7.04 -5.60
CA ALA A 50 -9.86 6.77 -4.25
C ALA A 50 -9.62 8.01 -3.38
N PRO A 51 -10.58 8.41 -2.53
CA PRO A 51 -10.39 9.49 -1.58
C PRO A 51 -9.39 9.08 -0.48
N MET A 52 -8.69 10.07 0.04
CA MET A 52 -7.73 10.01 1.15
C MET A 52 -8.11 11.14 2.12
N PRO A 53 -8.36 10.93 3.43
CA PRO A 53 -8.06 9.75 4.27
C PRO A 53 -9.12 8.63 4.18
N PHE A 54 -8.92 7.52 4.92
CA PHE A 54 -9.90 6.43 5.11
C PHE A 54 -11.26 7.04 5.44
N SER A 55 -12.23 6.91 4.54
CA SER A 55 -13.47 7.70 4.60
C SER A 55 -14.65 6.78 4.38
N THR A 56 -15.28 6.34 5.47
CA THR A 56 -16.31 5.28 5.58
C THR A 56 -17.62 5.49 4.80
N SER A 57 -17.64 6.30 3.75
CA SER A 57 -18.85 6.65 3.03
C SER A 57 -19.11 5.70 1.85
N PRO A 58 -20.23 4.97 1.84
CA PRO A 58 -20.56 4.00 0.80
C PRO A 58 -21.04 4.62 -0.52
N VAL A 59 -21.19 5.95 -0.59
CA VAL A 59 -21.79 6.65 -1.74
C VAL A 59 -20.71 7.18 -2.69
N PRO A 60 -20.83 6.95 -4.02
CA PRO A 60 -19.96 7.57 -5.01
C PRO A 60 -20.03 9.09 -4.93
N ARG A 61 -18.90 9.77 -4.66
CA ARG A 61 -18.87 11.23 -4.51
C ARG A 61 -18.85 11.97 -5.85
N THR A 62 -18.17 11.42 -6.85
CA THR A 62 -18.00 12.04 -8.17
C THR A 62 -17.95 11.00 -9.29
N LYS A 63 -18.04 11.43 -10.56
CA LYS A 63 -18.03 10.55 -11.74
C LYS A 63 -16.85 9.55 -11.77
N HIS A 64 -15.67 9.98 -11.31
CA HIS A 64 -14.44 9.19 -11.38
C HIS A 64 -14.03 8.54 -10.05
N VAL A 65 -14.53 9.05 -8.92
CA VAL A 65 -14.22 8.52 -7.58
C VAL A 65 -15.32 7.55 -7.17
N LYS A 66 -15.06 6.27 -7.44
CA LYS A 66 -16.00 5.16 -7.18
C LYS A 66 -15.53 4.21 -6.08
N HIS A 67 -14.25 4.28 -5.72
CA HIS A 67 -13.65 3.40 -4.72
C HIS A 67 -13.24 4.20 -3.50
N GLU A 68 -13.19 3.53 -2.36
CA GLU A 68 -12.62 4.03 -1.12
C GLU A 68 -11.25 3.37 -0.89
N LEU A 69 -10.34 4.06 -0.22
CA LEU A 69 -9.16 3.41 0.33
C LEU A 69 -9.53 2.70 1.64
N ALA A 70 -9.43 1.37 1.66
CA ALA A 70 -9.68 0.56 2.86
C ALA A 70 -8.43 0.41 3.74
N GLU A 71 -7.30 0.02 3.14
CA GLU A 71 -6.05 -0.26 3.85
C GLU A 71 -4.84 0.08 2.97
N ILE A 72 -3.74 0.50 3.61
CA ILE A 72 -2.43 0.60 2.95
C ILE A 72 -1.66 -0.69 3.24
N ILE A 73 -1.70 -1.63 2.28
CA ILE A 73 -1.08 -2.95 2.42
C ILE A 73 0.45 -2.83 2.59
N PHE A 74 1.10 -2.08 1.71
CA PHE A 74 2.55 -1.91 1.74
C PHE A 74 2.92 -0.43 1.64
N LYS A 75 3.43 0.13 2.74
CA LYS A 75 3.96 1.49 2.75
C LYS A 75 5.34 1.50 2.10
N VAL A 76 5.50 2.34 1.07
CA VAL A 76 6.79 2.51 0.39
C VAL A 76 7.87 2.90 1.41
N GLY A 77 8.96 2.14 1.45
CA GLY A 77 10.11 2.33 2.35
C GLY A 77 9.93 1.84 3.80
N LYS A 78 8.71 1.48 4.22
CA LYS A 78 8.41 0.97 5.57
C LYS A 78 7.49 -0.25 5.46
N VAL A 79 7.97 -1.27 4.75
CA VAL A 79 7.23 -2.52 4.57
C VAL A 79 7.36 -3.35 5.83
N ARG A 80 6.24 -3.89 6.33
CA ARG A 80 6.23 -4.95 7.33
C ARG A 80 5.90 -6.26 6.62
N ASP A 81 6.66 -7.30 6.92
CA ASP A 81 6.36 -8.64 6.46
C ASP A 81 5.05 -9.12 7.10
N PRO A 82 4.04 -9.53 6.32
CA PRO A 82 2.79 -10.04 6.87
C PRO A 82 2.95 -11.35 7.65
N VAL A 83 4.01 -12.13 7.41
CA VAL A 83 4.23 -13.42 8.10
C VAL A 83 4.89 -13.21 9.46
N THR A 84 5.96 -12.41 9.53
CA THR A 84 6.71 -12.21 10.78
C THR A 84 6.36 -10.93 11.54
N GLY A 85 5.66 -9.98 10.92
CA GLY A 85 5.35 -8.67 11.49
C GLY A 85 6.55 -7.73 11.63
N LYS A 86 7.75 -8.16 11.23
CA LYS A 86 8.99 -7.39 11.34
C LYS A 86 9.15 -6.42 10.15
N PRO A 87 9.81 -5.27 10.34
CA PRO A 87 10.15 -4.39 9.23
C PRO A 87 11.15 -5.06 8.29
N CYS A 88 10.96 -4.92 6.99
CA CYS A 88 11.83 -5.52 5.96
C CYS A 88 12.21 -4.49 4.88
N ALA A 89 13.44 -4.63 4.36
CA ALA A 89 13.95 -3.87 3.24
C ALA A 89 14.28 -4.83 2.09
N GLY A 90 13.35 -4.98 1.15
CA GLY A 90 13.48 -6.01 0.12
C GLY A 90 13.42 -7.41 0.74
N THR A 91 14.50 -8.19 0.60
CA THR A 91 14.58 -9.56 1.10
C THR A 91 15.15 -9.65 2.51
N SER A 92 15.77 -8.59 3.05
CA SER A 92 16.41 -8.61 4.37
C SER A 92 15.49 -8.07 5.48
N PRO A 93 15.47 -8.71 6.66
CA PRO A 93 14.80 -8.18 7.84
C PRO A 93 15.64 -7.03 8.43
N LEU A 94 15.00 -5.89 8.74
CA LEU A 94 15.66 -4.71 9.32
C LEU A 94 15.98 -4.85 10.82
N SER A 95 15.40 -5.83 11.51
CA SER A 95 15.48 -5.94 12.97
C SER A 95 16.82 -6.47 13.53
N LEU A 96 17.78 -6.82 12.67
CA LEU A 96 19.05 -7.43 13.11
C LEU A 96 20.10 -6.37 13.47
N GLU A 97 20.00 -5.16 12.92
CA GLU A 97 21.04 -4.13 13.04
C GLU A 97 20.76 -3.12 14.16
N THR A 98 19.50 -2.77 14.44
CA THR A 98 19.19 -1.73 15.44
C THR A 98 19.58 -2.12 16.87
N ASN A 99 19.51 -3.40 17.22
CA ASN A 99 19.91 -3.89 18.55
C ASN A 99 21.43 -4.01 18.72
N GLN A 100 22.18 -4.09 17.61
CA GLN A 100 23.65 -4.11 17.64
C GLN A 100 24.19 -2.67 17.68
N LEU A 101 23.57 -1.76 16.91
CA LEU A 101 23.94 -0.34 16.88
C LEU A 101 23.63 0.37 18.20
N SER A 102 22.52 0.06 18.86
CA SER A 102 22.20 0.63 20.17
C SER A 102 23.19 0.19 21.25
N LYS A 103 23.60 -1.08 21.26
CA LYS A 103 24.60 -1.61 22.19
C LYS A 103 25.99 -1.01 21.96
N ASN A 104 26.40 -0.88 20.70
CA ASN A 104 27.67 -0.23 20.37
C ASN A 104 27.68 1.27 20.74
N LEU A 105 26.54 1.98 20.59
CA LEU A 105 26.42 3.38 21.01
C LEU A 105 26.45 3.54 22.54
N GLU A 106 25.82 2.63 23.28
CA GLU A 106 25.88 2.61 24.74
C GLU A 106 27.31 2.30 25.23
N GLU A 107 28.00 1.32 24.65
CA GLU A 107 29.38 0.97 25.00
C GLU A 107 30.39 2.10 24.68
N LEU A 108 30.23 2.81 23.56
CA LEU A 108 31.06 3.97 23.21
C LEU A 108 30.86 5.16 24.16
N SER A 109 29.65 5.32 24.73
CA SER A 109 29.36 6.39 25.69
C SER A 109 30.02 6.17 27.06
N VAL A 110 30.28 4.91 27.43
CA VAL A 110 30.95 4.54 28.70
C VAL A 110 32.47 4.64 28.59
N SER A 111 33.05 4.37 27.41
CA SER A 111 34.50 4.46 27.19
C SER A 111 35.06 5.90 27.09
N SER A 112 34.20 6.92 26.94
CA SER A 112 34.62 8.32 26.81
C SER A 112 34.69 9.09 28.15
N ALA A 113 34.36 8.43 29.27
CA ALA A 113 34.21 9.07 30.58
C ALA A 113 35.29 8.66 31.60
N GLN A 114 36.45 8.18 31.16
CA GLN A 114 37.56 7.77 32.03
C GLN A 114 38.87 8.45 31.65
#